data_AF-A0A7S1ZGG6-F1
#
_entry.id   AF-A0A7S1ZGG6-F1
#
_cell.length_a   1.000
_cell.length_b   1.000
_cell.length_c   1.000
_cell.angle_alpha   90.00
_cell.angle_beta   90.00
_cell.angle_gamma   90.00
#
_symmetry.space_group_name_H-M   'P 1'
#
loop_
_entity.id
_entity.type
_entity.pdbx_description
1 polymer ?
#
loop_
_entity_poly.entity_id
_entity_poly.type
_entity_poly.pdbx_seq_one_letter_code
_entity_poly.pdbx_strand_id
1 'polypeptide(L)'
;MAPPPCRTRRSVPPVRASAAAAAALLGLALLSSFVPVRAMPMQYVVPQRGTECLYEKLEKDEHATLSVFIVQGAELRGTATVEGPVAPEGVEGARELQDHLRRYQAGERFGDGNKGRSNIVYAEQVVDFEREDFDDDDDDFDDDDDYDDDDDDEIEFDDKMTDQEKENFMKRAQDRRKRRTEERKRRVELRKKKKEERAKRARPTEGEPFQKTFKATKSGWYRACVRGSWYQITAEIEFRKSSELGDVDPRSGHVISYERRQMLNDEKKMDDLKADEGGIKEEDLETTREQLKKLNRLLNEIKEKQQDERHRLSVHAATNEHSHSRMVLGSLLETILFMAVTGFQVYTIRKWFSGAPMLGR
;
A
#
# COMPACT_ATOMS: atom_id res chain seq x y z
N MET A 1 21.53 30.51 54.67
CA MET A 1 21.82 30.35 53.23
C MET A 1 21.62 31.69 52.56
N ALA A 2 22.71 32.33 52.16
CA ALA A 2 22.70 33.65 51.50
C ALA A 2 22.71 33.47 49.97
N PRO A 3 22.01 34.34 49.20
CA PRO A 3 22.02 34.27 47.74
C PRO A 3 23.36 34.79 47.16
N PRO A 4 23.80 34.28 46.00
CA PRO A 4 25.03 34.71 45.35
C PRO A 4 24.88 36.06 44.61
N PRO A 5 25.98 36.79 44.38
CA PRO A 5 25.95 38.13 43.79
C PRO A 5 25.69 38.10 42.27
N CYS A 6 24.87 39.06 41.82
CA CYS A 6 24.57 39.33 40.42
C CYS A 6 25.83 39.65 39.60
N ARG A 7 26.03 38.88 38.53
CA ARG A 7 27.10 39.08 37.53
C ARG A 7 26.71 40.23 36.60
N THR A 8 27.48 41.31 36.65
CA THR A 8 27.34 42.49 35.77
C THR A 8 27.52 42.12 34.29
N ARG A 9 26.52 42.48 33.48
CA ARG A 9 26.42 42.25 32.04
C ARG A 9 27.45 43.12 31.30
N ARG A 10 28.47 42.52 30.69
CA ARG A 10 29.38 43.21 29.76
C ARG A 10 28.61 43.57 28.49
N SER A 11 28.54 44.86 28.17
CA SER A 11 28.02 45.38 26.92
C SER A 11 29.00 45.05 25.78
N VAL A 12 28.54 44.24 24.82
CA VAL A 12 29.26 43.98 23.57
C VAL A 12 29.11 45.20 22.65
N PRO A 13 30.18 45.71 22.02
CA PRO A 13 30.08 46.84 21.10
C PRO A 13 29.28 46.43 19.83
N PRO A 14 28.50 47.35 19.25
CA PRO A 14 27.74 47.09 18.03
C PRO A 14 28.70 46.90 16.85
N VAL A 15 28.73 45.68 16.31
CA VAL A 15 29.38 45.40 15.03
C VAL A 15 28.58 46.13 13.95
N ARG A 16 29.20 47.12 13.30
CA ARG A 16 28.64 47.82 12.14
C ARG A 16 28.58 46.83 10.97
N ALA A 17 27.47 46.11 10.86
CA ALA A 17 27.17 45.30 9.69
C ALA A 17 27.00 46.22 8.47
N SER A 18 27.82 45.99 7.45
CA SER A 18 27.75 46.67 6.16
C SER A 18 26.37 46.48 5.53
N ALA A 19 25.71 47.57 5.14
CA ALA A 19 24.38 47.57 4.52
C ALA A 19 24.29 46.71 3.23
N ALA A 20 25.43 46.40 2.60
CA ALA A 20 25.48 45.51 1.43
C ALA A 20 25.18 44.04 1.76
N ALA A 21 25.49 43.57 2.98
CA ALA A 21 25.19 42.20 3.39
C ALA A 21 23.71 41.99 3.73
N ALA A 22 23.01 43.04 4.18
CA ALA A 22 21.59 42.98 4.51
C ALA A 22 20.69 42.84 3.27
N ALA A 23 21.06 43.45 2.14
CA ALA A 23 20.31 43.35 0.89
C ALA A 23 20.42 41.96 0.23
N ALA A 24 21.59 41.31 0.30
CA ALA A 24 21.77 39.95 -0.21
C ALA A 24 21.00 38.89 0.62
N LEU A 25 20.91 39.09 1.95
CA LEU A 25 20.12 38.22 2.83
C LEU A 25 18.61 38.38 2.65
N LEU A 26 18.13 39.57 2.30
CA LEU A 26 16.71 39.81 1.97
C LEU A 26 16.30 39.18 0.64
N GLY A 27 17.19 39.14 -0.36
CA GLY A 27 16.95 38.46 -1.64
C GLY A 27 16.82 36.94 -1.51
N LEU A 28 17.66 36.30 -0.69
CA LEU A 28 17.55 34.85 -0.43
C LEU A 28 16.31 34.48 0.42
N ALA A 29 15.88 35.35 1.33
CA ALA A 29 14.70 35.10 2.15
C ALA A 29 13.39 35.08 1.31
N LEU A 30 13.29 35.92 0.26
CA LEU A 30 12.11 35.94 -0.61
C LEU A 30 11.98 34.68 -1.48
N LEU A 31 13.09 34.03 -1.86
CA LEU A 31 13.05 32.76 -2.60
C LEU A 31 12.62 31.56 -1.74
N SER A 32 12.67 31.68 -0.41
CA SER A 32 12.31 30.59 0.51
C SER A 32 10.82 30.52 0.88
N SER A 33 10.00 31.48 0.44
CA SER A 33 8.58 31.56 0.79
C SER A 33 7.62 30.89 -0.20
N PHE A 34 8.13 30.38 -1.33
CA PHE A 34 7.39 29.43 -2.17
C PHE A 34 7.63 28.01 -1.70
N VAL A 35 7.20 27.69 -0.48
CA VAL A 35 6.99 26.29 -0.13
C VAL A 35 5.68 25.90 -0.81
N PRO A 36 5.69 25.10 -1.89
CA PRO A 36 4.43 24.64 -2.49
C PRO A 36 3.64 23.95 -1.39
N VAL A 37 2.37 24.33 -1.24
CA VAL A 37 1.41 23.59 -0.41
C VAL A 37 1.32 22.21 -1.03
N ARG A 38 2.14 21.29 -0.51
CA ARG A 38 2.08 19.87 -0.87
C ARG A 38 0.77 19.37 -0.27
N ALA A 39 -0.03 18.67 -1.08
CA ALA A 39 -1.16 17.92 -0.57
C ALA A 39 -0.60 16.96 0.49
N MET A 40 -0.76 17.29 1.78
CA MET A 40 -0.34 16.38 2.83
C MET A 40 -1.34 15.22 2.83
N PRO A 41 -0.87 13.97 2.82
CA PRO A 41 -1.77 12.84 2.94
C PRO A 41 -2.55 12.98 4.25
N MET A 42 -3.86 12.75 4.19
CA MET A 42 -4.71 12.82 5.37
C MET A 42 -4.47 11.59 6.24
N GLN A 43 -3.83 11.79 7.39
CA GLN A 43 -3.59 10.77 8.39
C GLN A 43 -4.75 10.69 9.38
N TYR A 44 -5.29 9.49 9.56
CA TYR A 44 -6.38 9.19 10.47
C TYR A 44 -5.90 8.25 11.57
N VAL A 45 -6.22 8.60 12.82
CA VAL A 45 -5.99 7.72 13.96
C VAL A 45 -7.22 6.84 14.14
N VAL A 46 -7.12 5.57 13.76
CA VAL A 46 -8.20 4.58 13.86
C VAL A 46 -8.12 3.89 15.23
N PRO A 47 -9.13 4.03 16.10
CA PRO A 47 -9.08 3.45 17.43
C PRO A 47 -9.16 1.91 17.39
N GLN A 48 -8.82 1.26 18.50
CA GLN A 48 -8.88 -0.21 18.64
C GLN A 48 -10.27 -0.74 18.29
N ARG A 49 -10.35 -1.67 17.33
CA ARG A 49 -11.61 -2.20 16.77
C ARG A 49 -12.59 -1.15 16.23
N GLY A 50 -12.15 0.10 16.14
CA GLY A 50 -12.89 1.23 15.60
C GLY A 50 -12.79 1.28 14.09
N THR A 51 -13.58 2.19 13.52
CA THR A 51 -13.68 2.39 12.08
C THR A 51 -13.64 3.87 11.77
N GLU A 52 -12.69 4.29 10.93
CA GLU A 52 -12.68 5.64 10.36
C GLU A 52 -13.11 5.55 8.90
N CYS A 53 -13.94 6.50 8.45
CA CYS A 53 -14.56 6.43 7.14
C CYS A 53 -14.51 7.77 6.41
N LEU A 54 -14.20 7.70 5.12
CA LEU A 54 -14.36 8.79 4.15
C LEU A 54 -15.65 8.61 3.37
N TYR A 55 -16.25 9.73 3.00
CA TYR A 55 -17.50 9.78 2.24
C TYR A 55 -17.28 10.62 1.00
N GLU A 56 -17.55 10.03 -0.17
CA GLU A 56 -17.50 10.76 -1.44
C GLU A 56 -18.76 10.51 -2.24
N LYS A 57 -19.18 11.55 -2.94
CA LYS A 57 -20.27 11.49 -3.91
C LYS A 57 -19.69 11.02 -5.25
N LEU A 58 -20.21 9.92 -5.77
CA LEU A 58 -19.84 9.36 -7.07
C LEU A 58 -21.01 9.40 -8.04
N GLU A 59 -20.70 9.64 -9.30
CA GLU A 59 -21.63 9.56 -10.42
C GLU A 59 -21.80 8.10 -10.90
N LYS A 60 -22.82 7.86 -11.72
CA LYS A 60 -23.05 6.53 -12.29
C LYS A 60 -21.93 6.21 -13.28
N ASP A 61 -21.42 4.98 -13.23
CA ASP A 61 -20.35 4.48 -14.09
C ASP A 61 -18.99 5.17 -13.87
N GLU A 62 -18.86 5.97 -12.80
CA GLU A 62 -17.60 6.61 -12.43
C GLU A 62 -16.62 5.62 -11.79
N HIS A 63 -15.32 5.81 -12.02
CA HIS A 63 -14.28 5.03 -11.35
C HIS A 63 -13.82 5.75 -10.09
N ALA A 64 -13.69 4.99 -8.99
CA ALA A 64 -13.10 5.49 -7.77
C ALA A 64 -12.05 4.52 -7.23
N THR A 65 -10.97 5.06 -6.66
CA THR A 65 -9.87 4.31 -6.08
C THR A 65 -9.73 4.65 -4.61
N LEU A 66 -9.85 3.63 -3.76
CA LEU A 66 -9.44 3.70 -2.36
C LEU A 66 -7.95 3.37 -2.26
N SER A 67 -7.18 4.25 -1.62
CA SER A 67 -5.78 4.06 -1.27
C SER A 67 -5.66 4.07 0.26
N VAL A 68 -5.06 3.03 0.83
CA VAL A 68 -4.87 2.88 2.28
C VAL A 68 -3.42 2.52 2.58
N PHE A 69 -2.78 3.28 3.44
CA PHE A 69 -1.43 2.99 3.90
C PHE A 69 -1.35 3.10 5.43
N ILE A 70 -0.95 2.04 6.12
CA ILE A 70 -0.88 2.05 7.59
C ILE A 70 0.52 2.54 7.99
N VAL A 71 0.59 3.78 8.46
CA VAL A 71 1.84 4.47 8.78
C VAL A 71 2.40 3.98 10.12
N GLN A 72 1.53 3.81 11.12
CA GLN A 72 1.90 3.46 12.49
C GLN A 72 0.85 2.57 13.13
N GLY A 73 1.25 1.77 14.10
CA GLY A 73 0.35 0.90 14.87
C GLY A 73 1.15 -0.16 15.62
N ALA A 74 0.53 -0.77 16.64
CA ALA A 74 1.13 -1.95 17.25
C ALA A 74 1.02 -3.19 16.34
N GLU A 75 0.04 -3.20 15.43
CA GLU A 75 0.03 -4.10 14.27
C GLU A 75 -0.14 -3.22 13.03
N LEU A 76 0.65 -3.42 11.97
CA LEU A 76 0.45 -2.75 10.68
C LEU A 76 -0.63 -3.45 9.84
N ARG A 77 -1.76 -3.74 10.49
CA ARG A 77 -2.86 -4.52 9.93
C ARG A 77 -4.20 -3.83 10.16
N GLY A 78 -5.01 -3.81 9.10
CA GLY A 78 -6.35 -3.25 9.11
C GLY A 78 -7.26 -3.95 8.11
N THR A 79 -8.53 -3.57 8.09
CA THR A 79 -9.49 -4.02 7.08
C THR A 79 -10.04 -2.81 6.36
N ALA A 80 -9.75 -2.70 5.07
CA ALA A 80 -10.28 -1.66 4.21
C ALA A 80 -11.60 -2.15 3.60
N THR A 81 -12.65 -1.36 3.74
CA THR A 81 -13.99 -1.67 3.22
C THR A 81 -14.51 -0.51 2.39
N VAL A 82 -14.97 -0.79 1.18
CA VAL A 82 -15.74 0.16 0.37
C VAL A 82 -17.17 -0.32 0.27
N GLU A 83 -18.10 0.58 0.61
CA GLU A 83 -19.53 0.32 0.59
C GLU A 83 -20.29 1.45 -0.10
N GLY A 84 -21.26 1.11 -0.96
CA GLY A 84 -22.21 2.11 -1.44
C GLY A 84 -23.15 1.62 -2.55
N PRO A 85 -24.10 2.47 -2.96
CA PRO A 85 -24.37 3.80 -2.41
C PRO A 85 -25.03 3.75 -1.01
N VAL A 86 -24.54 4.55 -0.06
CA VAL A 86 -25.05 4.68 1.33
C VAL A 86 -26.07 5.81 1.49
N ALA A 87 -26.18 6.70 0.50
CA ALA A 87 -27.22 7.72 0.39
C ALA A 87 -27.42 8.11 -1.09
N PRO A 88 -28.60 8.61 -1.49
CA PRO A 88 -28.84 9.03 -2.85
C PRO A 88 -28.06 10.31 -3.21
N GLU A 89 -27.87 10.54 -4.52
CA GLU A 89 -27.08 11.65 -5.06
C GLU A 89 -27.58 13.05 -4.65
N GLY A 90 -28.89 13.20 -4.46
CA GLY A 90 -29.52 14.49 -4.12
C GLY A 90 -29.33 14.95 -2.67
N VAL A 91 -28.65 14.16 -1.84
CA VAL A 91 -28.35 14.56 -0.45
C VAL A 91 -27.13 15.47 -0.43
N GLU A 92 -27.32 16.73 -0.03
CA GLU A 92 -26.24 17.71 0.12
C GLU A 92 -25.96 18.04 1.60
N GLY A 93 -26.96 17.85 2.47
CA GLY A 93 -26.85 18.19 3.90
C GLY A 93 -26.16 17.11 4.73
N ALA A 94 -25.20 17.50 5.56
CA ALA A 94 -24.51 16.58 6.49
C ALA A 94 -25.49 15.85 7.43
N ARG A 95 -26.56 16.52 7.88
CA ARG A 95 -27.57 15.91 8.76
C ARG A 95 -28.39 14.84 8.04
N GLU A 96 -28.80 15.12 6.80
CA GLU A 96 -29.53 14.16 5.97
C GLU A 96 -28.65 12.95 5.65
N LEU A 97 -27.38 13.18 5.30
CA LEU A 97 -26.41 12.11 5.10
C LEU A 97 -26.29 11.23 6.34
N GLN A 98 -26.18 11.82 7.54
CA GLN A 98 -26.14 11.07 8.80
C GLN A 98 -27.41 10.24 9.04
N ASP A 99 -28.59 10.75 8.70
CA ASP A 99 -29.83 9.98 8.81
C ASP A 99 -29.87 8.80 7.84
N HIS A 100 -29.39 8.99 6.60
CA HIS A 100 -29.22 7.92 5.62
C HIS A 100 -28.20 6.86 6.10
N LEU A 101 -27.11 7.27 6.73
CA LEU A 101 -26.10 6.36 7.29
C LEU A 101 -26.66 5.50 8.43
N ARG A 102 -27.48 6.07 9.32
CA ARG A 102 -28.15 5.32 10.39
C ARG A 102 -29.08 4.24 9.82
N ARG A 103 -29.86 4.58 8.78
CA ARG A 103 -30.72 3.63 8.07
C ARG A 103 -29.90 2.54 7.39
N TYR A 104 -28.81 2.92 6.73
CA TYR A 104 -27.88 1.98 6.10
C TYR A 104 -27.28 0.99 7.11
N GLN A 105 -26.87 1.47 8.28
CA GLN A 105 -26.37 0.63 9.37
C GLN A 105 -27.46 -0.30 9.95
N ALA A 106 -28.72 0.14 9.94
CA ALA A 106 -29.87 -0.69 10.33
C ALA A 106 -30.24 -1.76 9.27
N GLY A 107 -29.53 -1.81 8.14
CA GLY A 107 -29.75 -2.77 7.06
C GLY A 107 -30.69 -2.28 5.95
N GLU A 108 -31.16 -1.04 6.01
CA GLU A 108 -31.94 -0.42 4.95
C GLU A 108 -31.02 -0.06 3.78
N ARG A 109 -31.23 -0.66 2.61
CA ARG A 109 -30.39 -0.45 1.42
C ARG A 109 -31.12 0.44 0.41
N PHE A 110 -30.37 1.32 -0.25
CA PHE A 110 -30.91 2.21 -1.28
C PHE A 110 -31.04 1.48 -2.62
N GLY A 111 -32.26 1.30 -3.10
CA GLY A 111 -32.56 0.74 -4.42
C GLY A 111 -33.91 0.05 -4.49
N ASP A 112 -34.57 0.15 -5.64
CA ASP A 112 -35.94 -0.31 -5.86
C ASP A 112 -36.12 -1.83 -5.64
N GLY A 113 -36.70 -2.18 -4.49
CA GLY A 113 -37.34 -3.47 -4.21
C GLY A 113 -36.42 -4.67 -3.93
N ASN A 114 -37.03 -5.86 -3.83
CA ASN A 114 -36.40 -7.15 -3.49
C ASN A 114 -35.23 -7.57 -4.43
N LYS A 115 -34.97 -6.82 -5.50
CA LYS A 115 -33.84 -6.97 -6.43
C LYS A 115 -32.64 -6.07 -6.10
N GLY A 116 -32.71 -5.27 -5.03
CA GLY A 116 -31.72 -4.23 -4.69
C GLY A 116 -30.32 -4.71 -4.29
N ARG A 117 -30.11 -6.01 -4.06
CA ARG A 117 -28.79 -6.53 -3.64
C ARG A 117 -27.72 -6.48 -4.74
N SER A 118 -28.09 -6.48 -6.02
CA SER A 118 -27.11 -6.57 -7.11
C SER A 118 -26.36 -5.26 -7.40
N ASN A 119 -26.80 -4.13 -6.84
CA ASN A 119 -26.24 -2.80 -7.13
C ASN A 119 -25.36 -2.26 -5.99
N ILE A 120 -25.07 -3.09 -5.00
CA ILE A 120 -24.27 -2.70 -3.84
C ILE A 120 -22.83 -3.05 -4.18
N VAL A 121 -21.98 -2.03 -4.25
CA VAL A 121 -20.54 -2.24 -4.23
C VAL A 121 -20.18 -2.52 -2.79
N TYR A 122 -19.76 -3.75 -2.52
CA TYR A 122 -19.15 -4.15 -1.26
C TYR A 122 -17.82 -4.81 -1.60
N ALA A 123 -16.73 -4.16 -1.21
CA ALA A 123 -15.39 -4.71 -1.32
C ALA A 123 -14.73 -4.63 0.04
N GLU A 124 -14.35 -5.77 0.59
CA GLU A 124 -13.63 -5.89 1.86
C GLU A 124 -12.29 -6.55 1.58
N GLN A 125 -11.22 -5.92 2.04
CA GLN A 125 -9.88 -6.44 1.90
C GLN A 125 -9.12 -6.26 3.21
N VAL A 126 -8.50 -7.34 3.68
CA VAL A 126 -7.54 -7.26 4.78
C VAL A 126 -6.25 -6.68 4.22
N VAL A 127 -5.82 -5.56 4.81
CA VAL A 127 -4.57 -4.88 4.51
C VAL A 127 -3.60 -5.25 5.62
N ASP A 128 -2.51 -5.93 5.28
CA ASP A 128 -1.54 -6.46 6.23
C ASP A 128 -0.14 -6.18 5.68
N PHE A 129 0.58 -5.24 6.31
CA PHE A 129 1.94 -4.85 5.92
C PHE A 129 3.02 -5.54 6.76
N GLU A 130 2.66 -6.32 7.79
CA GLU A 130 3.66 -6.98 8.65
C GLU A 130 4.19 -8.27 8.05
N ARG A 131 3.40 -8.87 7.17
CA ARG A 131 3.74 -10.14 6.56
C ARG A 131 4.48 -9.89 5.26
N GLU A 132 5.77 -9.56 5.43
CA GLU A 132 6.80 -9.80 4.44
C GLU A 132 6.67 -11.27 4.05
N ASP A 133 6.15 -11.53 2.85
CA ASP A 133 6.03 -12.89 2.32
C ASP A 133 7.46 -13.35 1.98
N PHE A 134 8.20 -13.77 3.02
CA PHE A 134 9.43 -14.57 2.93
C PHE A 134 9.18 -15.96 2.30
N ASP A 135 7.96 -16.23 1.85
CA ASP A 135 7.56 -17.48 1.20
C ASP A 135 7.82 -17.47 -0.32
N ASP A 136 8.64 -16.54 -0.85
CA ASP A 136 9.20 -16.61 -2.22
C ASP A 136 10.59 -17.29 -2.25
N ASP A 137 11.04 -17.88 -1.13
CA ASP A 137 12.02 -18.98 -1.11
C ASP A 137 11.33 -20.34 -1.40
N ASP A 138 10.21 -20.33 -2.15
CA ASP A 138 9.83 -21.48 -2.97
C ASP A 138 10.84 -21.52 -4.15
N ASP A 139 12.04 -21.97 -3.82
CA ASP A 139 13.11 -22.46 -4.70
C ASP A 139 12.65 -23.63 -5.61
N ASP A 140 11.35 -23.85 -5.77
CA ASP A 140 10.72 -24.69 -6.80
C ASP A 140 10.86 -24.09 -8.22
N PHE A 141 11.59 -22.97 -8.37
CA PHE A 141 12.03 -22.47 -9.67
C PHE A 141 13.39 -23.03 -10.10
N ASP A 142 14.03 -23.83 -9.25
CA ASP A 142 15.20 -24.67 -9.55
C ASP A 142 14.83 -26.18 -9.53
N ASP A 143 13.62 -26.53 -9.96
CA ASP A 143 13.34 -27.86 -10.54
C ASP A 143 13.22 -27.70 -12.06
N ASP A 144 14.39 -27.62 -12.69
CA ASP A 144 14.76 -28.27 -13.94
C ASP A 144 13.90 -27.96 -15.19
N ASP A 145 14.39 -27.06 -16.03
CA ASP A 145 15.30 -27.39 -17.15
C ASP A 145 15.25 -28.79 -17.82
N ASP A 146 14.25 -29.65 -17.58
CA ASP A 146 13.92 -30.79 -18.45
C ASP A 146 13.06 -30.34 -19.65
N TYR A 147 13.42 -29.19 -20.22
CA TYR A 147 13.04 -28.81 -21.59
C TYR A 147 14.09 -29.24 -22.61
N ASP A 148 15.01 -30.14 -22.24
CA ASP A 148 15.88 -30.89 -23.14
C ASP A 148 15.40 -32.34 -23.30
N ASP A 149 14.11 -32.52 -23.64
CA ASP A 149 13.65 -33.75 -24.29
C ASP A 149 13.12 -33.36 -25.69
N ASP A 150 13.94 -32.55 -26.37
CA ASP A 150 14.16 -32.64 -27.82
C ASP A 150 14.93 -33.93 -28.15
N ASP A 151 14.62 -35.05 -27.49
CA ASP A 151 14.84 -36.36 -28.06
C ASP A 151 13.85 -36.45 -29.23
N ASP A 152 14.37 -35.99 -30.37
CA ASP A 152 14.03 -36.45 -31.69
C ASP A 152 13.75 -37.95 -31.61
N ASP A 153 12.48 -38.30 -31.36
CA ASP A 153 11.93 -39.62 -31.62
C ASP A 153 12.00 -39.79 -33.15
N GLU A 154 13.21 -39.91 -33.70
CA GLU A 154 13.49 -40.33 -35.04
C GLU A 154 12.98 -41.77 -35.10
N ILE A 155 11.84 -41.91 -35.75
CA ILE A 155 11.15 -43.19 -35.82
C ILE A 155 12.00 -44.09 -36.72
N GLU A 156 12.87 -44.89 -36.11
CA GLU A 156 13.55 -45.97 -36.82
C GLU A 156 12.51 -47.07 -37.12
N PHE A 157 12.31 -47.31 -38.41
CA PHE A 157 11.48 -48.43 -38.87
C PHE A 157 12.38 -49.67 -39.03
N ASP A 158 11.97 -50.80 -38.46
CA ASP A 158 12.58 -52.09 -38.80
C ASP A 158 12.34 -52.39 -40.28
N ASP A 159 13.39 -52.77 -41.01
CA ASP A 159 13.36 -53.11 -42.44
C ASP A 159 12.36 -54.22 -42.77
N LYS A 160 11.94 -55.02 -41.77
CA LYS A 160 11.01 -56.14 -41.95
C LYS A 160 9.53 -55.77 -41.83
N MET A 161 9.19 -54.52 -41.50
CA MET A 161 7.80 -54.11 -41.27
C MET A 161 7.02 -53.96 -42.58
N THR A 162 5.78 -54.48 -42.63
CA THR A 162 4.89 -54.32 -43.79
C THR A 162 4.39 -52.87 -43.92
N ASP A 163 4.00 -52.43 -45.12
CA ASP A 163 3.51 -51.07 -45.35
C ASP A 163 2.30 -50.71 -44.46
N GLN A 164 1.42 -51.68 -44.22
CA GLN A 164 0.26 -51.50 -43.35
C GLN A 164 0.65 -51.35 -41.87
N GLU A 165 1.70 -52.03 -41.42
CA GLU A 165 2.23 -51.87 -40.06
C GLU A 165 2.94 -50.53 -39.89
N LYS A 166 3.69 -50.07 -40.92
CA LYS A 166 4.31 -48.73 -40.93
C LYS A 166 3.26 -47.62 -40.82
N GLU A 167 2.16 -47.73 -41.57
CA GLU A 167 1.06 -46.75 -41.50
C GLU A 167 0.41 -46.72 -40.09
N ASN A 168 0.14 -47.90 -39.53
CA ASN A 168 -0.41 -48.00 -38.18
C ASN A 168 0.55 -47.46 -37.10
N PHE A 169 1.85 -47.69 -37.27
CA PHE A 169 2.89 -47.14 -36.38
C PHE A 169 2.93 -45.61 -36.47
N MET A 170 2.97 -45.06 -37.69
CA MET A 170 2.93 -43.62 -37.94
C MET A 170 1.71 -42.95 -37.32
N LYS A 171 0.53 -43.57 -37.47
CA LYS A 171 -0.72 -43.06 -36.87
C LYS A 171 -0.66 -43.05 -35.34
N ARG A 172 -0.10 -44.09 -34.71
CA ARG A 172 0.09 -44.15 -33.24
C ARG A 172 1.11 -43.12 -32.76
N ALA A 173 2.21 -42.95 -33.49
CA ALA A 173 3.23 -41.95 -33.18
C ALA A 173 2.65 -40.52 -33.27
N GLN A 174 1.86 -40.23 -34.31
CA GLN A 174 1.19 -38.95 -34.47
C GLN A 174 0.16 -38.68 -33.36
N ASP A 175 -0.62 -39.70 -32.94
CA ASP A 175 -1.55 -39.56 -31.81
C ASP A 175 -0.82 -39.28 -30.50
N ARG A 176 0.31 -39.96 -30.25
CA ARG A 176 1.17 -39.69 -29.07
C ARG A 176 1.72 -38.26 -29.09
N ARG A 177 2.23 -37.79 -30.22
CA ARG A 177 2.72 -36.40 -30.39
C ARG A 177 1.59 -35.39 -30.13
N LYS A 178 0.37 -35.66 -30.63
CA LYS A 178 -0.79 -34.80 -30.40
C LYS A 178 -1.17 -34.74 -28.92
N ARG A 179 -1.22 -35.89 -28.23
CA ARG A 179 -1.52 -35.95 -26.78
C ARG A 179 -0.48 -35.21 -25.94
N ARG A 180 0.82 -35.43 -26.19
CA ARG A 180 1.92 -34.69 -25.53
C ARG A 180 1.80 -33.18 -25.74
N THR A 181 1.45 -32.75 -26.95
CA THR A 181 1.24 -31.33 -27.27
C THR A 181 0.04 -30.73 -26.54
N GLU A 182 -1.09 -31.43 -26.49
CA GLU A 182 -2.29 -30.97 -25.77
C GLU A 182 -2.04 -30.92 -24.26
N GLU A 183 -1.32 -31.89 -23.69
CA GLU A 183 -0.92 -31.93 -22.29
C GLU A 183 0.03 -30.76 -21.94
N ARG A 184 1.03 -30.50 -22.78
CA ARG A 184 1.93 -29.34 -22.64
C ARG A 184 1.15 -28.02 -22.65
N LYS A 185 0.20 -27.86 -23.58
CA LYS A 185 -0.66 -26.67 -23.64
C LYS A 185 -1.48 -26.50 -22.36
N ARG A 186 -2.11 -27.57 -21.85
CA ARG A 186 -2.84 -27.53 -20.57
C ARG A 186 -1.94 -27.16 -19.40
N ARG A 187 -0.72 -27.72 -19.33
CA ARG A 187 0.26 -27.39 -18.27
C ARG A 187 0.66 -25.92 -18.30
N VAL A 188 0.93 -25.39 -19.49
CA VAL A 188 1.26 -23.96 -19.68
C VAL A 188 0.09 -23.05 -19.30
N GLU A 189 -1.13 -23.40 -19.71
CA GLU A 189 -2.33 -22.64 -19.34
C GLU A 189 -2.60 -22.66 -17.83
N LEU A 190 -2.46 -23.82 -17.18
CA LEU A 190 -2.57 -23.96 -15.73
C LEU A 190 -1.49 -23.13 -15.01
N ARG A 191 -0.24 -23.16 -15.47
CA ARG A 191 0.84 -22.33 -14.92
C ARG A 191 0.54 -20.84 -15.10
N LYS A 192 0.06 -20.42 -16.27
CA LYS A 192 -0.34 -19.03 -16.53
C LYS A 192 -1.49 -18.61 -15.62
N LYS A 193 -2.51 -19.45 -15.45
CA LYS A 193 -3.63 -19.20 -14.54
C LYS A 193 -3.18 -19.13 -13.08
N LYS A 194 -2.31 -20.04 -12.62
CA LYS A 194 -1.74 -20.00 -11.26
C LYS A 194 -0.89 -18.75 -11.05
N LYS A 195 -0.09 -18.34 -12.03
CA LYS A 195 0.66 -17.07 -11.99
C LYS A 195 -0.26 -15.85 -11.96
N GLU A 196 -1.35 -15.85 -12.73
CA GLU A 196 -2.32 -14.76 -12.72
C GLU A 196 -3.11 -14.71 -11.40
N GLU A 197 -3.48 -15.85 -10.84
CA GLU A 197 -4.11 -15.94 -9.51
C GLU A 197 -3.15 -15.53 -8.40
N ARG A 198 -1.86 -15.91 -8.48
CA ARG A 198 -0.80 -15.43 -7.60
C ARG A 198 -0.63 -13.92 -7.75
N ALA A 199 -0.55 -13.37 -8.96
CA ALA A 199 -0.47 -11.93 -9.20
C ALA A 199 -1.70 -11.16 -8.70
N LYS A 200 -2.90 -11.74 -8.80
CA LYS A 200 -4.13 -11.17 -8.21
C LYS A 200 -4.15 -11.23 -6.69
N ARG A 201 -3.42 -12.16 -6.09
CA ARG A 201 -3.23 -12.31 -4.64
C ARG A 201 -1.94 -11.65 -4.15
N ALA A 202 -1.07 -11.23 -5.06
CA ALA A 202 0.21 -10.63 -4.75
C ALA A 202 -0.11 -9.43 -3.88
N ARG A 203 0.45 -9.46 -2.67
CA ARG A 203 0.24 -8.40 -1.71
C ARG A 203 0.92 -7.13 -2.24
N PRO A 204 0.44 -5.96 -1.83
CA PRO A 204 1.17 -4.72 -2.09
C PRO A 204 2.63 -4.91 -1.69
N THR A 205 3.53 -4.54 -2.60
CA THR A 205 4.97 -4.46 -2.36
C THR A 205 5.22 -3.54 -1.17
N GLU A 206 6.26 -3.85 -0.38
CA GLU A 206 6.61 -3.05 0.80
C GLU A 206 6.73 -1.56 0.46
N GLY A 207 5.99 -0.73 1.20
CA GLY A 207 5.98 0.73 1.02
C GLY A 207 4.95 1.26 0.03
N GLU A 208 4.33 0.40 -0.80
CA GLU A 208 3.22 0.84 -1.65
C GLU A 208 1.89 0.85 -0.88
N PRO A 209 1.07 1.90 -1.02
CA PRO A 209 -0.26 1.92 -0.42
C PRO A 209 -1.14 0.82 -1.04
N PHE A 210 -2.00 0.21 -0.24
CA PHE A 210 -3.03 -0.69 -0.76
C PHE A 210 -4.02 0.11 -1.61
N GLN A 211 -4.10 -0.20 -2.91
CA GLN A 211 -5.02 0.47 -3.83
C GLN A 211 -6.08 -0.47 -4.38
N LYS A 212 -7.34 -0.02 -4.35
CA LYS A 212 -8.46 -0.73 -4.97
C LYS A 212 -9.35 0.21 -5.75
N THR A 213 -9.43 -0.02 -7.06
CA THR A 213 -10.37 0.67 -7.95
C THR A 213 -11.65 -0.13 -8.10
N PHE A 214 -12.77 0.57 -8.10
CA PHE A 214 -14.08 0.03 -8.44
C PHE A 214 -14.84 1.00 -9.32
N LYS A 215 -15.88 0.50 -9.99
CA LYS A 215 -16.78 1.29 -10.83
C LYS A 215 -18.12 1.45 -10.11
N ALA A 216 -18.58 2.68 -9.92
CA ALA A 216 -19.84 2.99 -9.28
C ALA A 216 -21.00 2.50 -10.15
N THR A 217 -21.77 1.53 -9.66
CA THR A 217 -22.92 0.98 -10.41
C THR A 217 -24.10 1.96 -10.45
N LYS A 218 -24.21 2.81 -9.42
CA LYS A 218 -25.25 3.85 -9.27
C LYS A 218 -24.62 5.14 -8.76
N SER A 219 -25.21 6.28 -9.11
CA SER A 219 -24.83 7.54 -8.48
C SER A 219 -25.30 7.61 -7.03
N GLY A 220 -24.53 8.29 -6.19
CA GLY A 220 -24.83 8.44 -4.77
C GLY A 220 -23.58 8.62 -3.93
N TRP A 221 -23.78 8.63 -2.62
CA TRP A 221 -22.68 8.68 -1.66
C TRP A 221 -22.10 7.29 -1.46
N TYR A 222 -20.79 7.16 -1.54
CA TYR A 222 -20.04 5.95 -1.23
C TYR A 222 -19.19 6.21 0.02
N ARG A 223 -18.98 5.16 0.79
CA ARG A 223 -18.20 5.19 2.02
C ARG A 223 -17.01 4.25 1.90
N ALA A 224 -15.82 4.78 2.13
CA ALA A 224 -14.60 4.00 2.26
C ALA A 224 -14.15 4.03 3.72
N CYS A 225 -14.12 2.89 4.39
CA CYS A 225 -13.70 2.79 5.79
C CYS A 225 -12.42 1.98 5.93
N VAL A 226 -11.65 2.31 6.96
CA VAL A 226 -10.57 1.47 7.49
C VAL A 226 -10.93 1.09 8.92
N ARG A 227 -10.95 -0.21 9.17
CA ARG A 227 -11.19 -0.79 10.48
C ARG A 227 -9.87 -1.25 11.10
N GLY A 228 -9.57 -0.77 12.30
CA GLY A 228 -8.46 -1.27 13.09
C GLY A 228 -8.72 -2.70 13.57
N SER A 229 -7.67 -3.50 13.71
CA SER A 229 -7.76 -4.88 14.21
C SER A 229 -8.02 -4.89 15.73
N TRP A 230 -7.06 -5.36 16.52
CA TRP A 230 -7.06 -5.33 17.98
C TRP A 230 -6.40 -4.08 18.54
N TYR A 231 -5.54 -3.43 17.74
CA TYR A 231 -4.77 -2.26 18.16
C TYR A 231 -5.23 -0.99 17.44
N GLN A 232 -4.81 0.14 17.99
CA GLN A 232 -4.96 1.45 17.36
C GLN A 232 -3.92 1.54 16.25
N ILE A 233 -4.35 2.03 15.09
CA ILE A 233 -3.48 2.25 13.94
C ILE A 233 -3.62 3.68 13.45
N THR A 234 -2.56 4.25 12.91
CA THR A 234 -2.59 5.50 12.15
C THR A 234 -2.49 5.13 10.68
N ALA A 235 -3.52 5.45 9.91
CA ALA A 235 -3.59 5.13 8.49
C ALA A 235 -3.76 6.40 7.65
N GLU A 236 -3.03 6.47 6.55
CA GLU A 236 -3.30 7.38 5.45
C GLU A 236 -4.41 6.79 4.59
N ILE A 237 -5.52 7.51 4.51
CA ILE A 237 -6.70 7.08 3.76
C ILE A 237 -6.97 8.15 2.71
N GLU A 238 -6.95 7.74 1.45
CA GLU A 238 -7.22 8.62 0.32
C GLU A 238 -8.29 7.95 -0.56
N PHE A 239 -9.35 8.69 -0.86
CA PHE A 239 -10.44 8.21 -1.69
C PHE A 239 -10.58 9.12 -2.90
N ARG A 240 -10.25 8.59 -4.08
CA ARG A 240 -10.09 9.34 -5.33
C ARG A 240 -11.19 8.98 -6.31
N LYS A 241 -11.65 9.94 -7.10
CA LYS A 241 -12.68 9.74 -8.13
C LYS A 241 -12.24 10.27 -9.49
N SER A 242 -12.68 9.60 -10.56
CA SER A 242 -12.22 9.91 -11.91
C SER A 242 -12.75 11.23 -12.46
N SER A 243 -13.91 11.71 -12.00
CA SER A 243 -14.44 13.03 -12.41
C SER A 243 -13.52 14.19 -12.02
N GLU A 244 -12.82 14.06 -10.89
CA GLU A 244 -11.93 15.11 -10.37
C GLU A 244 -10.50 14.97 -10.90
N LEU A 245 -9.97 13.76 -10.93
CA LEU A 245 -8.54 13.51 -11.22
C LEU A 245 -8.28 13.05 -12.66
N GLY A 246 -9.35 12.78 -13.42
CA GLY A 246 -9.29 12.26 -14.78
C GLY A 246 -9.47 10.74 -14.84
N ASP A 247 -9.29 10.18 -16.04
CA ASP A 247 -9.48 8.76 -16.29
C ASP A 247 -8.50 7.87 -15.51
N VAL A 248 -8.84 6.58 -15.43
CA VAL A 248 -8.01 5.54 -14.82
C VAL A 248 -6.72 5.37 -15.62
N ASP A 249 -5.57 5.35 -14.93
CA ASP A 249 -4.29 5.10 -15.58
C ASP A 249 -4.29 3.69 -16.19
N PRO A 250 -4.06 3.52 -17.51
CA PRO A 250 -4.11 2.22 -18.17
C PRO A 250 -3.04 1.25 -17.66
N ARG A 251 -1.95 1.77 -17.06
CA ARG A 251 -0.86 0.94 -16.53
C ARG A 251 -1.19 0.37 -15.15
N SER A 252 -1.70 1.20 -14.24
CA SER A 252 -1.97 0.79 -12.86
C SER A 252 -3.40 0.27 -12.67
N GLY A 253 -4.35 0.66 -13.53
CA GLY A 253 -5.77 0.41 -13.30
C GLY A 253 -6.35 1.24 -12.15
N HIS A 254 -5.64 2.27 -11.70
CA HIS A 254 -6.02 3.16 -10.61
C HIS A 254 -6.24 4.59 -11.09
N VAL A 255 -7.18 5.30 -10.45
CA VAL A 255 -7.32 6.75 -10.62
C VAL A 255 -6.00 7.40 -10.16
N ILE A 256 -5.52 8.42 -10.87
CA ILE A 256 -4.25 9.09 -10.58
C ILE A 256 -4.29 9.76 -9.20
N SER A 257 -3.17 9.83 -8.45
CA SER A 257 -3.13 10.47 -7.12
C SER A 257 -3.24 12.00 -7.21
N TYR A 258 -3.68 12.67 -6.13
CA TYR A 258 -3.72 14.13 -6.11
C TYR A 258 -2.36 14.75 -6.39
N GLU A 259 -1.29 14.18 -5.82
CA GLU A 259 0.08 14.64 -6.04
C GLU A 259 0.52 14.46 -7.49
N ARG A 260 0.25 13.29 -8.10
CA ARG A 260 0.57 13.05 -9.51
C ARG A 260 -0.27 13.93 -10.44
N ARG A 261 -1.53 14.20 -10.10
CA ARG A 261 -2.37 15.16 -10.83
C ARG A 261 -1.81 16.58 -10.73
N GLN A 262 -1.34 17.00 -9.56
CA GLN A 262 -0.68 18.30 -9.38
C GLN A 262 0.58 18.41 -10.25
N MET A 263 1.40 17.36 -10.28
CA MET A 263 2.60 17.31 -11.14
C MET A 263 2.27 17.41 -12.64
N LEU A 264 1.23 16.71 -13.10
CA LEU A 264 0.76 16.80 -14.49
C LEU A 264 0.19 18.18 -14.83
N ASN A 265 -0.54 18.79 -13.90
CA ASN A 265 -1.05 20.16 -14.07
C ASN A 265 0.10 21.18 -14.13
N ASP A 266 1.14 20.99 -13.34
CA ASP A 266 2.33 21.85 -13.37
C ASP A 266 3.13 21.65 -14.66
N GLU A 267 3.27 20.42 -15.16
CA GLU A 267 3.86 20.15 -16.48
C GLU A 267 3.05 20.84 -17.60
N LYS A 268 1.71 20.74 -17.54
CA LYS A 268 0.84 21.41 -18.49
C LYS A 268 0.98 22.94 -18.44
N LYS A 269 1.02 23.54 -17.25
CA LYS A 269 1.23 24.99 -17.11
C LYS A 269 2.56 25.44 -17.72
N MET A 270 3.62 24.65 -17.56
CA MET A 270 4.92 24.96 -18.17
C MET A 270 4.86 24.88 -19.71
N ASP A 271 4.06 23.96 -20.25
CA ASP A 271 3.80 23.86 -21.69
C ASP A 271 2.93 25.02 -22.20
N ASP A 272 1.92 25.46 -21.43
CA ASP A 272 1.06 26.59 -21.79
C ASP A 272 1.85 27.92 -21.80
N LEU A 273 2.74 28.13 -20.81
CA LEU A 273 3.64 29.30 -20.78
C LEU A 273 4.61 29.33 -21.99
N LYS A 274 4.89 28.18 -22.62
CA LYS A 274 5.70 28.12 -23.85
C LYS A 274 5.00 28.82 -25.03
N ALA A 275 3.66 28.78 -25.09
CA ALA A 275 2.90 29.30 -26.22
C ALA A 275 2.87 30.83 -26.27
N ASP A 276 3.00 31.51 -25.13
CA ASP A 276 2.82 32.97 -25.03
C ASP A 276 4.14 33.77 -25.22
N GLU A 277 5.32 33.15 -25.09
CA GLU A 277 6.64 33.82 -25.14
C GLU A 277 7.28 33.92 -26.56
N GLY A 278 6.49 33.99 -27.62
CA GLY A 278 6.95 33.96 -29.03
C GLY A 278 7.78 35.15 -29.55
N GLY A 279 8.59 35.82 -28.72
CA GLY A 279 9.27 37.08 -29.07
C GLY A 279 10.80 37.08 -28.95
N ILE A 280 11.44 36.05 -28.41
CA ILE A 280 12.90 36.03 -28.17
C ILE A 280 13.50 34.83 -28.90
N LYS A 281 14.62 35.03 -29.61
CA LYS A 281 15.33 34.04 -30.45
C LYS A 281 15.24 32.61 -29.87
N GLU A 282 14.50 31.75 -30.57
CA GLU A 282 13.92 30.51 -30.02
C GLU A 282 14.91 29.36 -29.85
N GLU A 283 16.01 29.35 -30.59
CA GLU A 283 16.87 28.16 -30.76
C GLU A 283 17.61 27.76 -29.47
N ASP A 284 18.26 28.72 -28.80
CA ASP A 284 18.98 28.46 -27.53
C ASP A 284 18.02 28.26 -26.34
N LEU A 285 16.81 28.82 -26.42
CA LEU A 285 15.78 28.68 -25.39
C LEU A 285 15.08 27.33 -25.47
N GLU A 286 14.91 26.76 -26.67
CA GLU A 286 14.27 25.46 -26.83
C GLU A 286 15.09 24.33 -26.18
N THR A 287 16.41 24.30 -26.40
CA THR A 287 17.29 23.31 -25.76
C THR A 287 17.26 23.41 -24.24
N THR A 288 17.31 24.63 -23.68
CA THR A 288 17.24 24.86 -22.23
C THR A 288 15.86 24.45 -21.67
N ARG A 289 14.78 24.73 -22.38
CA ARG A 289 13.41 24.33 -21.99
C ARG A 289 13.21 22.82 -22.01
N GLU A 290 13.72 22.13 -23.04
CA GLU A 290 13.70 20.66 -23.09
C GLU A 290 14.48 20.05 -21.92
N GLN A 291 15.64 20.62 -21.58
CA GLN A 291 16.41 20.22 -20.40
C GLN A 291 15.62 20.47 -19.10
N LEU A 292 14.96 21.63 -18.95
CA LEU A 292 14.10 21.92 -17.79
C LEU A 292 12.92 20.95 -17.69
N LYS A 293 12.29 20.59 -18.81
CA LYS A 293 11.20 19.60 -18.84
C LYS A 293 11.69 18.22 -18.42
N LYS A 294 12.86 17.80 -18.93
CA LYS A 294 13.50 16.54 -18.51
C LYS A 294 13.85 16.56 -17.02
N LEU A 295 14.39 17.67 -16.52
CA LEU A 295 14.70 17.84 -15.09
C LEU A 295 13.43 17.78 -14.23
N ASN A 296 12.34 18.44 -14.63
CA ASN A 296 11.07 18.38 -13.91
C ASN A 296 10.48 16.97 -13.88
N ARG A 297 10.55 16.22 -14.99
CA ARG A 297 10.13 14.81 -15.04
C ARG A 297 10.97 13.94 -14.11
N LEU A 298 12.30 14.09 -14.15
CA LEU A 298 13.21 13.36 -13.25
C LEU A 298 12.96 13.74 -11.78
N LEU A 299 12.72 15.03 -11.49
CA LEU A 299 12.44 15.50 -10.15
C LEU A 299 11.11 14.97 -9.62
N ASN A 300 10.09 14.84 -10.48
CA ASN A 300 8.81 14.24 -10.14
C ASN A 300 8.95 12.73 -9.89
N GLU A 301 9.72 12.02 -10.72
CA GLU A 301 10.03 10.61 -10.50
C GLU A 301 10.81 10.40 -9.19
N ILE A 302 11.78 11.26 -8.89
CA ILE A 302 12.52 11.23 -7.63
C ILE A 302 11.60 11.50 -6.44
N LYS A 303 10.66 12.45 -6.55
CA LYS A 303 9.70 12.73 -5.48
C LYS A 303 8.81 11.52 -5.17
N GLU A 304 8.28 10.88 -6.21
CA GLU A 304 7.45 9.68 -6.08
C GLU A 304 8.25 8.56 -5.40
N LYS A 305 9.46 8.28 -5.90
CA LYS A 305 10.38 7.29 -5.28
C LYS A 305 10.74 7.64 -3.83
N GLN A 306 10.96 8.91 -3.53
CA GLN A 306 11.27 9.34 -2.15
C GLN A 306 10.08 9.15 -1.21
N GLN A 307 8.86 9.28 -1.69
CA GLN A 307 7.65 9.04 -0.90
C GLN A 307 7.49 7.55 -0.63
N ASP A 308 7.68 6.71 -1.65
CA ASP A 308 7.67 5.25 -1.51
C ASP A 308 8.77 4.78 -0.55
N GLU A 309 9.99 5.34 -0.66
CA GLU A 309 11.07 5.05 0.28
C GLU A 309 10.74 5.47 1.71
N ARG A 310 10.08 6.62 1.91
CA ARG A 310 9.63 7.06 3.25
C ARG A 310 8.58 6.13 3.82
N HIS A 311 7.63 5.69 3.01
CA HIS A 311 6.63 4.71 3.39
C HIS A 311 7.30 3.40 3.80
N ARG A 312 8.21 2.89 2.96
CA ARG A 312 8.98 1.67 3.27
C ARG A 312 9.78 1.81 4.57
N LEU A 313 10.49 2.92 4.76
CA LEU A 313 11.23 3.19 6.00
C LEU A 313 10.31 3.32 7.21
N SER A 314 9.12 3.90 7.06
CA SER A 314 8.12 3.98 8.14
C SER A 314 7.63 2.60 8.55
N VAL A 315 7.35 1.73 7.56
CA VAL A 315 6.97 0.34 7.80
C VAL A 315 8.09 -0.40 8.52
N HIS A 316 9.33 -0.36 8.03
CA HIS A 316 10.46 -1.02 8.69
C HIS A 316 10.74 -0.46 10.10
N ALA A 317 10.59 0.85 10.30
CA ALA A 317 10.75 1.44 11.63
C ALA A 317 9.69 0.90 12.60
N ALA A 318 8.43 0.85 12.15
CA ALA A 318 7.32 0.34 12.95
C ALA A 318 7.43 -1.17 13.21
N THR A 319 7.80 -1.99 12.22
CA THR A 319 8.00 -3.44 12.40
C THR A 319 9.19 -3.74 13.31
N ASN A 320 10.29 -2.98 13.19
CA ASN A 320 11.45 -3.12 14.06
C ASN A 320 11.15 -2.73 15.51
N GLU A 321 10.44 -1.61 15.74
CA GLU A 321 9.98 -1.23 17.08
C GLU A 321 9.05 -2.30 17.68
N HIS A 322 8.15 -2.86 16.86
CA HIS A 322 7.24 -3.91 17.28
C HIS A 322 7.97 -5.20 17.67
N SER A 323 8.90 -5.67 16.83
CA SER A 323 9.72 -6.86 17.09
C SER A 323 10.52 -6.71 18.38
N HIS A 324 11.13 -5.54 18.58
CA HIS A 324 11.89 -5.25 19.79
C HIS A 324 11.00 -5.28 21.05
N SER A 325 9.81 -4.68 21.00
CA SER A 325 8.88 -4.66 22.15
C SER A 325 8.40 -6.06 22.55
N ARG A 326 8.11 -6.94 21.57
CA ARG A 326 7.70 -8.34 21.81
C ARG A 326 8.82 -9.17 22.42
N MET A 327 10.06 -8.99 21.97
CA MET A 327 11.22 -9.67 22.52
C MET A 327 11.46 -9.29 23.99
N VAL A 328 11.33 -8.00 24.32
CA VAL A 328 11.49 -7.52 25.70
C VAL A 328 10.35 -8.00 26.62
N LEU A 329 9.10 -7.94 26.16
CA LEU A 329 7.96 -8.44 26.95
C LEU A 329 8.03 -9.96 27.18
N GLY A 330 8.47 -10.72 26.18
CA GLY A 330 8.69 -12.16 26.29
C GLY A 330 9.72 -12.51 27.38
N SER A 331 10.90 -11.88 27.32
CA SER A 331 11.96 -12.10 28.32
C SER A 331 11.59 -11.63 29.73
N LEU A 332 10.81 -10.55 29.84
CA LEU A 332 10.29 -10.07 31.13
C LEU A 332 9.26 -11.04 31.72
N LEU A 333 8.32 -11.54 30.91
CA LEU A 333 7.32 -12.52 31.36
C LEU A 333 7.98 -13.83 31.78
N GLU A 334 8.96 -14.29 31.00
CA GLU A 334 9.77 -15.47 31.32
C GLU A 334 10.48 -15.29 32.67
N THR A 335 11.12 -14.14 32.91
CA THR A 335 11.78 -13.84 34.19
C THR A 335 10.79 -13.83 35.37
N ILE A 336 9.60 -13.25 35.19
CA ILE A 336 8.55 -13.24 36.22
C ILE A 336 8.07 -14.66 36.50
N LEU A 337 7.87 -15.48 35.46
CA LEU A 337 7.46 -16.87 35.59
C LEU A 337 8.53 -17.68 36.36
N PHE A 338 9.81 -17.48 36.04
CA PHE A 338 10.91 -18.10 36.77
C PHE A 338 10.93 -17.69 38.26
N MET A 339 10.73 -16.41 38.58
CA MET A 339 10.62 -15.96 39.97
C MET A 339 9.40 -16.56 40.68
N ALA A 340 8.28 -16.73 39.99
CA ALA A 340 7.07 -17.35 40.54
C ALA A 340 7.29 -18.84 40.83
N VAL A 341 7.89 -19.59 39.90
CA VAL A 341 8.17 -21.02 40.05
C VAL A 341 9.19 -21.27 41.16
N THR A 342 10.28 -20.50 41.18
CA THR A 342 11.30 -20.60 42.25
C THR A 342 10.71 -20.21 43.61
N GLY A 343 9.91 -19.15 43.67
CA GLY A 343 9.18 -18.76 44.88
C GLY A 343 8.22 -19.85 45.37
N PHE A 344 7.50 -20.51 44.45
CA PHE A 344 6.62 -21.63 44.76
C PHE A 344 7.40 -22.85 45.28
N GLN A 345 8.54 -23.19 44.66
CA GLN A 345 9.43 -24.24 45.13
C GLN A 345 9.92 -23.97 46.56
N VAL A 346 10.41 -22.76 46.85
CA VAL A 346 10.84 -22.38 48.20
C VAL A 346 9.68 -22.45 49.21
N TYR A 347 8.50 -21.98 48.82
CA TYR A 347 7.30 -22.05 49.66
C TYR A 347 6.91 -23.50 49.99
N THR A 348 6.89 -24.39 49.01
CA THR A 348 6.55 -25.80 49.22
C THR A 348 7.56 -26.51 50.11
N ILE A 349 8.86 -26.29 49.91
CA ILE A 349 9.92 -26.85 50.76
C ILE A 349 9.76 -26.36 52.21
N ARG A 350 9.55 -25.05 52.40
CA ARG A 350 9.35 -24.48 53.74
C ARG A 350 8.10 -25.05 54.42
N LYS A 351 7.00 -25.17 53.68
CA LYS A 351 5.75 -25.76 54.18
C LYS A 351 5.94 -27.22 54.58
N TRP A 352 6.67 -27.99 53.77
CA TRP A 352 6.99 -29.39 54.04
C TRP A 352 7.81 -29.55 55.33
N PHE A 353 8.87 -28.75 55.53
CA PHE A 353 9.65 -28.77 56.77
C PHE A 353 8.86 -28.29 57.99
N SER A 354 7.92 -27.34 57.84
CA SER A 354 7.09 -26.87 58.95
C SER A 354 5.97 -27.85 59.36
N GLY A 355 5.53 -28.70 58.43
CA GLY A 355 4.38 -29.60 58.62
C GLY A 355 4.70 -30.98 59.17
N ALA A 356 5.99 -31.35 59.27
CA ALA A 356 6.42 -32.66 59.75
C ALA A 356 7.21 -32.58 61.07
N PRO A 357 6.54 -32.47 62.25
CA PRO A 357 7.16 -32.81 63.52
C PRO A 357 7.18 -34.34 63.69
N MET A 358 7.81 -35.07 62.77
CA MET A 358 7.69 -36.55 62.68
C MET A 358 9.04 -37.29 62.72
N LEU A 359 10.11 -36.63 63.20
CA LEU A 359 11.35 -37.30 63.61
C LEU A 359 11.72 -36.81 65.01
N GLY A 360 10.94 -37.27 66.00
CA GLY A 360 11.17 -36.91 67.39
C GLY A 360 10.12 -37.41 68.38
N ARG A 361 9.78 -38.70 68.35
CA ARG A 361 9.48 -39.42 69.59
C ARG A 361 9.80 -40.90 69.48
#